data_AF-A0A107EEP1-F1
#
_entry.id   AF-A0A107EEP1-F1
#
_cell.length_a   1.000
_cell.length_b   1.000
_cell.length_c   1.000
_cell.angle_alpha   90.00
_cell.angle_beta   90.00
_cell.angle_gamma   90.00
#
_symmetry.space_group_name_H-M   'P 1'
#
loop_
_entity.id
_entity.type
_entity.pdbx_description
1 polymer ?
#
loop_
_entity_poly.entity_id
_entity_poly.type
_entity_poly.pdbx_seq_one_letter_code
_entity_poly.pdbx_strand_id
1 'polypeptide(L)'
;MAHDITPQEAIKRLEQHFGDREGMLTHTLTLLSMSGQPADITFYKRKPILNVRVGAKLGAARLYGLEDHVPRVLRCIEFSNGMVANLSEIWTINPMPVDGFTQEELDNVDLSEGEQQAGPQGETIRKMIRDTYHCKSNKETDYYLRRWIAS
;
A
#
# COMPACT_ATOMS: atom_id res chain seq x y z
N MET A 1 8.94 -27.21 3.66
CA MET A 1 8.71 -26.91 2.23
C MET A 1 7.63 -25.84 2.17
N ALA A 2 7.98 -24.59 1.90
CA ALA A 2 6.98 -23.56 1.67
C ALA A 2 6.32 -23.89 0.33
N HIS A 3 5.01 -24.11 0.32
CA HIS A 3 4.29 -24.22 -0.93
C HIS A 3 4.22 -22.82 -1.53
N ASP A 4 4.90 -22.61 -2.66
CA ASP A 4 4.76 -21.39 -3.45
C ASP A 4 3.31 -21.28 -3.92
N ILE A 5 2.57 -20.40 -3.26
CA ILE A 5 1.18 -20.10 -3.60
C ILE A 5 1.22 -19.29 -4.89
N THR A 6 0.50 -19.74 -5.92
CA THR A 6 0.41 -18.94 -7.16
C THR A 6 -0.31 -17.62 -6.88
N PRO A 7 -0.03 -16.53 -7.62
CA PRO A 7 -0.72 -15.25 -7.42
C PRO A 7 -2.26 -15.37 -7.48
N GLN A 8 -2.77 -16.27 -8.32
CA GLN A 8 -4.21 -16.55 -8.44
C GLN A 8 -4.79 -17.22 -7.20
N GLU A 9 -4.07 -18.18 -6.62
CA GLU A 9 -4.46 -18.83 -5.38
C GLU A 9 -4.35 -17.85 -4.19
N ALA A 10 -3.37 -16.95 -4.19
CA ALA A 10 -3.26 -15.88 -3.20
C ALA A 10 -4.45 -14.91 -3.28
N ILE A 11 -4.83 -14.46 -4.49
CA ILE A 11 -6.02 -13.61 -4.69
C ILE A 11 -7.28 -14.31 -4.20
N LYS A 12 -7.47 -15.58 -4.55
CA LYS A 12 -8.65 -16.34 -4.12
C LYS A 12 -8.74 -16.49 -2.60
N ARG A 13 -7.60 -16.72 -1.92
CA ARG A 13 -7.56 -16.75 -0.45
C ARG A 13 -7.87 -15.38 0.14
N LEU A 14 -7.34 -14.32 -0.44
CA LEU A 14 -7.62 -12.95 0.00
C LEU A 14 -9.12 -12.62 -0.15
N GLU A 15 -9.75 -12.99 -1.26
CA GLU A 15 -11.20 -12.85 -1.46
C GLU A 15 -11.99 -13.66 -0.44
N GLN A 16 -11.57 -14.89 -0.12
CA GLN A 16 -12.20 -15.70 0.92
C GLN A 16 -12.11 -15.08 2.33
N HIS A 17 -10.98 -14.44 2.65
CA HIS A 17 -10.72 -13.86 3.97
C HIS A 17 -11.33 -12.46 4.14
N PHE A 18 -11.35 -11.65 3.08
CA PHE A 18 -11.72 -10.23 3.16
C PHE A 18 -12.99 -9.88 2.37
N GLY A 19 -13.55 -10.82 1.60
CA GLY A 19 -14.73 -10.64 0.78
C GLY A 19 -14.43 -9.92 -0.52
N ASP A 20 -13.96 -8.69 -0.42
CA ASP A 20 -13.63 -7.85 -1.56
C ASP A 20 -12.39 -6.97 -1.29
N ARG A 21 -12.05 -6.17 -2.30
CA ARG A 21 -10.94 -5.22 -2.23
C ARG A 21 -11.12 -4.17 -1.12
N GLU A 22 -12.33 -3.69 -0.88
CA GLU A 22 -12.56 -2.69 0.17
C GLU A 22 -12.37 -3.29 1.56
N GLY A 23 -12.75 -4.55 1.76
CA GLY A 23 -12.48 -5.33 2.95
C GLY A 23 -10.97 -5.49 3.19
N MET A 24 -10.20 -5.80 2.14
CA MET A 24 -8.73 -5.86 2.25
C MET A 24 -8.14 -4.51 2.66
N LEU A 25 -8.50 -3.43 1.96
CA LEU A 25 -7.98 -2.10 2.27
C LEU A 25 -8.37 -1.65 3.69
N THR A 26 -9.61 -1.93 4.11
CA THR A 26 -10.09 -1.62 5.46
C THR A 26 -9.26 -2.36 6.51
N HIS A 27 -9.00 -3.65 6.28
CA HIS A 27 -8.17 -4.44 7.18
C HIS A 27 -6.74 -3.88 7.28
N THR A 28 -6.09 -3.60 6.14
CA THR A 28 -4.75 -3.01 6.11
C THR A 28 -4.71 -1.66 6.81
N LEU A 29 -5.68 -0.77 6.56
CA LEU A 29 -5.76 0.53 7.23
C LEU A 29 -5.95 0.37 8.75
N THR A 30 -6.74 -0.62 9.19
CA THR A 30 -6.89 -0.91 10.62
C THR A 30 -5.56 -1.33 11.23
N LEU A 31 -4.83 -2.27 10.61
CA LEU A 31 -3.52 -2.70 11.11
C LEU A 31 -2.53 -1.54 11.19
N LEU A 32 -2.44 -0.72 10.13
CA LEU A 32 -1.55 0.44 10.09
C LEU A 32 -1.95 1.54 11.09
N SER A 33 -3.25 1.72 11.33
CA SER A 33 -3.77 2.65 12.35
C SER A 33 -3.41 2.21 13.77
N MET A 34 -3.32 0.89 14.01
CA MET A 34 -2.93 0.32 15.30
C MET A 34 -1.41 0.26 15.50
N SER A 35 -0.65 -0.16 14.50
CA SER A 35 0.82 -0.27 14.58
C SER A 35 1.53 1.06 14.43
N GLY A 36 0.86 2.04 13.80
CA GLY A 36 1.48 3.29 13.37
C GLY A 36 2.50 3.11 12.25
N GLN A 37 2.66 1.92 11.66
CA GLN A 37 3.63 1.69 10.59
C GLN A 37 3.41 2.67 9.42
N PRO A 38 4.48 3.30 8.88
CA PRO A 38 4.35 4.17 7.72
C PRO A 38 3.89 3.40 6.47
N ALA A 39 3.24 4.09 5.54
CA ALA A 39 2.85 3.53 4.26
C ALA A 39 2.82 4.57 3.15
N ASP A 40 2.99 4.11 1.92
CA ASP A 40 2.68 4.87 0.71
C ASP A 40 1.23 4.56 0.30
N ILE A 41 0.43 5.61 0.12
CA ILE A 41 -0.97 5.50 -0.27
C ILE A 41 -1.12 6.03 -1.70
N THR A 42 -1.53 5.18 -2.61
CA THR A 42 -1.80 5.54 -4.01
C THR A 42 -3.29 5.78 -4.21
N PHE A 43 -3.66 6.54 -5.24
CA PHE A 43 -5.04 6.93 -5.49
C PHE A 43 -5.40 6.77 -6.96
N TYR A 44 -6.69 6.55 -7.24
CA TYR A 44 -7.20 6.45 -8.61
C TYR A 44 -7.01 7.73 -9.43
N LYS A 45 -7.24 8.91 -8.81
CA LYS A 45 -7.41 10.19 -9.52
C LYS A 45 -6.40 11.27 -9.14
N ARG A 46 -5.44 10.98 -8.25
CA ARG A 46 -4.47 11.96 -7.75
C ARG A 46 -3.12 11.34 -7.44
N LYS A 47 -2.13 12.20 -7.18
CA LYS A 47 -0.78 11.78 -6.79
C LYS A 47 -0.79 11.02 -5.47
N PRO A 48 0.10 10.03 -5.30
CA PRO A 48 0.24 9.30 -4.05
C PRO A 48 0.72 10.23 -2.92
N ILE A 49 0.43 9.82 -1.69
CA ILE A 49 1.07 10.38 -0.49
C ILE A 49 2.04 9.35 0.05
N LEU A 50 3.25 9.77 0.39
CA LEU A 50 4.36 8.86 0.69
C LEU A 50 4.74 8.94 2.16
N ASN A 51 5.15 7.81 2.71
CA ASN A 51 5.67 7.66 4.05
C ASN A 51 4.77 8.30 5.12
N VAL A 52 3.45 8.07 5.00
CA VAL A 52 2.45 8.60 5.92
C VAL A 52 1.99 7.54 6.91
N ARG A 53 1.58 7.97 8.10
CA ARG A 53 0.93 7.10 9.09
C ARG A 53 -0.57 7.30 9.05
N VAL A 54 -1.34 6.22 9.15
CA VAL A 54 -2.80 6.26 9.24
C VAL A 54 -3.19 6.76 10.63
N GLY A 55 -4.11 7.71 10.70
CA GLY A 55 -4.60 8.26 11.97
C GLY A 55 -5.20 7.18 12.87
N ALA A 56 -5.00 7.29 14.18
CA ALA A 56 -5.35 6.26 15.16
C ALA A 56 -6.86 6.00 15.31
N LYS A 57 -7.73 6.84 14.73
CA LYS A 57 -9.20 6.77 14.87
C LYS A 57 -9.76 5.42 14.42
N LEU A 58 -9.23 4.85 13.34
CA LEU A 58 -9.74 3.58 12.81
C LEU A 58 -9.39 2.40 13.72
N GLY A 59 -8.13 2.32 14.15
CA GLY A 59 -7.66 1.32 15.11
C GLY A 59 -8.35 1.44 16.46
N ALA A 60 -8.54 2.67 16.96
CA ALA A 60 -9.26 2.93 18.20
C ALA A 60 -10.74 2.49 18.10
N ALA A 61 -11.43 2.80 17.00
CA ALA A 61 -12.82 2.39 16.81
C ALA A 61 -12.97 0.86 16.90
N ARG A 62 -12.06 0.11 16.26
CA ARG A 62 -12.03 -1.35 16.33
C ARG A 62 -11.69 -1.87 17.73
N LEU A 63 -10.67 -1.30 18.38
CA LEU A 63 -10.22 -1.72 19.71
C LEU A 63 -11.30 -1.53 20.78
N TYR A 64 -12.10 -0.47 20.69
CA TYR A 64 -13.16 -0.15 21.64
C TYR A 64 -14.56 -0.65 21.22
N GLY A 65 -14.67 -1.43 20.15
CA GLY A 65 -15.95 -1.99 19.69
C GLY A 65 -16.94 -0.97 19.12
N LEU A 66 -16.46 0.19 18.65
CA LEU A 66 -17.24 1.27 18.04
C LEU A 66 -17.46 1.03 16.55
N GLU A 67 -18.05 -0.12 16.21
CA GLU A 67 -18.24 -0.59 14.84
C GLU A 67 -19.13 0.34 14.00
N ASP A 68 -20.08 1.02 14.63
CA ASP A 68 -20.96 2.03 14.04
C ASP A 68 -20.21 3.29 13.57
N HIS A 69 -19.03 3.57 14.13
CA HIS A 69 -18.20 4.72 13.76
C HIS A 69 -17.26 4.42 12.59
N VAL A 70 -16.95 3.15 12.32
CA VAL A 70 -15.99 2.74 11.28
C VAL A 70 -16.35 3.30 9.90
N PRO A 71 -17.60 3.23 9.40
CA PRO A 71 -17.95 3.79 8.10
C PRO A 71 -17.70 5.30 8.00
N ARG A 72 -17.86 6.04 9.10
CA ARG A 72 -17.56 7.48 9.14
C ARG A 72 -16.07 7.74 9.05
N VAL A 73 -15.26 6.96 9.77
CA VAL A 73 -13.80 7.07 9.73
C VAL A 73 -13.27 6.72 8.34
N LEU A 74 -13.80 5.69 7.68
CA LEU A 74 -13.39 5.30 6.32
C LEU A 74 -13.74 6.34 5.23
N ARG A 75 -14.71 7.23 5.49
CA ARG A 75 -14.99 8.39 4.61
C ARG A 75 -14.01 9.55 4.80
N CYS A 76 -13.26 9.56 5.90
CA CYS A 76 -12.38 10.67 6.32
C CYS A 76 -11.14 10.10 7.03
N ILE A 77 -10.34 9.34 6.29
CA ILE A 77 -9.11 8.73 6.80
C ILE A 77 -8.05 9.84 6.87
N GLU A 78 -7.61 10.17 8.07
CA GLU A 78 -6.57 11.16 8.33
C GLU A 78 -5.18 10.53 8.21
N PHE A 79 -4.23 11.27 7.66
CA PHE A 79 -2.83 10.86 7.54
C PHE A 79 -1.91 11.85 8.28
N SER A 80 -0.74 11.38 8.68
CA SER A 80 0.24 12.17 9.46
C SER A 80 0.71 13.47 8.79
N ASN A 81 0.56 13.59 7.47
CA ASN A 81 0.88 14.82 6.72
C ASN A 81 -0.29 15.82 6.67
N GLY A 82 -1.36 15.59 7.44
CA GLY A 82 -2.55 16.44 7.49
C GLY A 82 -3.54 16.23 6.34
N MET A 83 -3.22 15.34 5.39
CA MET A 83 -4.14 15.02 4.29
C MET A 83 -5.21 14.04 4.74
N VAL A 84 -6.33 14.06 4.03
CA VAL A 84 -7.46 13.17 4.24
C VAL A 84 -7.77 12.40 2.94
N ALA A 85 -8.29 11.18 3.06
CA ALA A 85 -8.86 10.44 1.95
C ALA A 85 -10.11 9.66 2.36
N ASN A 86 -11.00 9.44 1.39
CA ASN A 86 -12.03 8.41 1.46
C ASN A 86 -11.45 7.07 0.98
N LEU A 87 -11.88 5.96 1.59
CA LEU A 87 -11.51 4.60 1.19
C LEU A 87 -11.67 4.37 -0.33
N SER A 88 -12.77 4.86 -0.91
CA SER A 88 -13.08 4.72 -2.35
C SER A 88 -12.12 5.47 -3.27
N GLU A 89 -11.31 6.39 -2.76
CA GLU A 89 -10.29 7.10 -3.55
C GLU A 89 -8.96 6.34 -3.61
N ILE A 90 -8.68 5.50 -2.61
CA ILE A 90 -7.42 4.80 -2.44
C ILE A 90 -7.33 3.69 -3.48
N TRP A 91 -6.20 3.58 -4.17
CA TRP A 91 -5.89 2.52 -5.13
C TRP A 91 -5.12 1.36 -4.48
N THR A 92 -4.01 1.65 -3.82
CA THR A 92 -3.24 0.67 -3.04
C THR A 92 -2.68 1.29 -1.77
N ILE A 93 -2.34 0.42 -0.82
CA ILE A 93 -1.65 0.77 0.42
C ILE A 93 -0.39 -0.09 0.45
N ASN A 94 0.77 0.55 0.53
CA ASN A 94 2.06 -0.13 0.50
C ASN A 94 2.79 0.18 1.81
N PRO A 95 2.78 -0.73 2.80
CA PRO A 95 3.50 -0.56 4.06
C PRO A 95 4.99 -0.34 3.82
N MET A 96 5.57 0.61 4.52
CA MET A 96 6.98 0.99 4.42
C MET A 96 7.73 0.62 5.71
N PRO A 97 9.06 0.48 5.67
CA PRO A 97 9.88 0.31 6.88
C PRO A 97 9.66 1.45 7.88
N VAL A 98 9.66 1.12 9.17
CA VAL A 98 9.37 2.08 10.25
C VAL A 98 10.38 3.23 10.31
N ASP A 99 11.64 2.91 10.03
CA ASP A 99 12.76 3.86 10.03
C ASP A 99 12.89 4.62 8.70
N GLY A 100 12.07 4.29 7.71
CA GLY A 100 12.11 4.87 6.36
C GLY A 100 13.32 4.42 5.56
N PHE A 101 13.76 5.27 4.64
CA PHE A 101 14.95 5.05 3.81
C PHE A 101 15.84 6.29 3.84
N THR A 102 17.14 6.07 3.91
CA THR A 102 18.16 7.05 3.55
C THR A 102 18.25 7.18 2.04
N GLN A 103 18.77 8.31 1.56
CA GLN A 103 19.00 8.50 0.12
C GLN A 103 20.05 7.51 -0.41
N GLU A 104 21.06 7.18 0.40
CA GLU A 104 22.11 6.22 0.06
C GLU A 104 21.54 4.81 -0.15
N GLU A 105 20.63 4.35 0.72
CA GLU A 105 19.94 3.06 0.54
C GLU A 105 19.17 3.03 -0.79
N LEU A 106 18.45 4.10 -1.12
CA LEU A 106 17.71 4.17 -2.38
C LEU A 106 18.63 4.22 -3.60
N ASP A 107 19.74 4.94 -3.52
CA ASP A 107 20.68 5.10 -4.63
C ASP A 107 21.46 3.82 -4.93
N ASN A 108 21.67 2.96 -3.92
CA ASN A 108 22.41 1.70 -4.03
C ASN A 108 21.56 0.50 -4.47
N VAL A 109 20.25 0.66 -4.65
CA VAL A 109 19.37 -0.40 -5.16
C VAL A 109 19.72 -0.78 -6.60
N ASP A 110 19.76 -2.08 -6.90
CA ASP A 110 19.84 -2.57 -8.27
C ASP A 110 18.48 -2.52 -8.97
N LEU A 111 18.30 -1.53 -9.84
CA LEU A 111 17.08 -1.38 -10.64
C LEU A 111 16.82 -2.53 -11.63
N SER A 112 17.81 -3.39 -11.90
CA SER A 112 17.64 -4.55 -12.77
C SER A 112 16.64 -5.57 -12.21
N GLU A 113 16.46 -5.60 -10.88
CA GLU A 113 15.42 -6.39 -10.22
C GLU A 113 14.02 -6.02 -10.73
N GLY A 114 13.81 -4.76 -11.13
CA GLY A 114 12.57 -4.30 -11.74
C GLY A 114 12.19 -5.01 -13.04
N GLU A 115 13.12 -5.68 -13.71
CA GLU A 115 12.85 -6.40 -14.97
C GLU A 115 12.37 -7.83 -14.75
N GLN A 116 12.38 -8.33 -13.51
CA GLN A 116 11.87 -9.65 -13.19
C GLN A 116 10.35 -9.72 -13.40
N GLN A 117 9.89 -10.83 -13.97
CA GLN A 117 8.46 -11.10 -14.15
C GLN A 117 7.85 -11.59 -12.84
N ALA A 118 6.95 -10.79 -12.28
CA ALA A 118 6.25 -11.09 -11.02
C ALA A 118 4.73 -10.87 -11.11
N GLY A 119 4.26 -10.25 -12.20
CA GLY A 119 2.85 -9.97 -12.40
C GLY A 119 2.05 -11.23 -12.78
N PRO A 120 0.74 -11.24 -12.50
CA PRO A 120 -0.14 -12.37 -12.79
C PRO A 120 -0.27 -12.69 -14.29
N GLN A 121 0.09 -11.76 -15.18
CA GLN A 121 0.10 -11.92 -16.63
C GLN A 121 1.53 -11.88 -17.20
N GLY A 122 2.55 -12.06 -16.35
CA GLY A 122 3.96 -11.99 -16.76
C GLY A 122 4.50 -10.56 -16.86
N GLU A 123 3.84 -9.58 -16.26
CA GLU A 123 4.35 -8.22 -16.17
C GLU A 123 5.63 -8.15 -15.33
N THR A 124 6.53 -7.23 -15.70
CA THR A 124 7.71 -6.92 -14.88
C THR A 124 7.31 -6.15 -13.63
N ILE A 125 8.10 -6.27 -12.56
CA ILE A 125 7.94 -5.48 -11.34
C ILE A 125 7.89 -3.98 -11.68
N ARG A 126 8.76 -3.51 -12.57
CA ARG A 126 8.76 -2.12 -13.05
C ARG A 126 7.42 -1.70 -13.64
N LYS A 127 6.80 -2.56 -14.45
CA LYS A 127 5.47 -2.29 -15.02
C LYS A 127 4.42 -2.22 -13.91
N MET A 128 4.45 -3.15 -12.95
CA MET A 128 3.54 -3.14 -11.81
C MET A 128 3.68 -1.87 -10.97
N ILE A 129 4.90 -1.40 -10.70
CA ILE A 129 5.17 -0.17 -9.97
C ILE A 129 4.69 1.05 -10.73
N ARG A 130 4.95 1.12 -12.05
CA ARG A 130 4.46 2.19 -12.91
C ARG A 130 2.93 2.29 -12.85
N ASP A 131 2.25 1.16 -12.95
CA ASP A 131 0.79 1.09 -12.93
C ASP A 131 0.24 1.36 -11.52
N THR A 132 0.93 0.94 -10.46
CA THR A 132 0.52 1.18 -9.06
C THR A 132 0.62 2.65 -8.66
N TYR A 133 1.70 3.33 -9.06
CA TYR A 133 1.94 4.74 -8.72
C TYR A 133 1.48 5.72 -9.81
N HIS A 134 0.88 5.21 -10.90
CA HIS A 134 0.40 5.97 -12.05
C HIS A 134 1.47 6.87 -12.71
N CYS A 135 2.72 6.41 -12.74
CA CYS A 135 3.87 7.20 -13.16
C CYS A 135 3.77 7.64 -14.63
N LYS A 136 4.19 8.87 -14.91
CA LYS A 136 4.19 9.46 -16.26
C LYS A 136 5.54 9.36 -16.95
N SER A 137 6.61 9.13 -16.19
CA SER A 137 7.98 9.04 -16.72
C SER A 137 8.76 7.85 -16.15
N ASN A 138 9.86 7.49 -16.83
CA ASN A 138 10.76 6.46 -16.34
C ASN A 138 11.47 6.90 -15.06
N LYS A 139 11.89 8.17 -14.98
CA LYS A 139 12.48 8.74 -13.77
C LYS A 139 11.56 8.60 -12.55
N GLU A 140 10.26 8.86 -12.73
CA GLU A 140 9.27 8.69 -11.67
C GLU A 140 9.07 7.21 -11.34
N THR A 141 9.07 6.33 -12.34
CA THR A 141 9.01 4.87 -12.13
C THR A 141 10.21 4.38 -11.32
N ASP A 142 11.43 4.83 -11.67
CA ASP A 142 12.67 4.44 -10.99
C ASP A 142 12.69 4.92 -9.54
N TYR A 143 12.07 6.07 -9.24
CA TYR A 143 11.96 6.58 -7.88
C TYR A 143 11.13 5.65 -6.99
N TYR A 144 9.93 5.25 -7.46
CA TYR A 144 9.09 4.33 -6.68
C TYR A 144 9.61 2.89 -6.70
N LEU A 145 10.29 2.48 -7.77
CA LEU A 145 10.90 1.15 -7.84
C LEU A 145 12.01 0.99 -6.80
N ARG A 146 12.85 2.01 -6.60
CA ARG A 146 13.84 2.01 -5.51
C ARG A 146 13.20 1.81 -4.15
N ARG A 147 12.10 2.52 -3.88
CA ARG A 147 11.36 2.40 -2.61
C ARG A 147 10.78 1.01 -2.41
N TRP A 148 10.33 0.36 -3.49
CA TRP A 148 9.79 -1.00 -3.44
C TRP A 148 10.87 -2.06 -3.25
N ILE A 149 12.03 -1.93 -3.91
CA ILE A 149 13.13 -2.89 -3.76
C ILE A 149 13.77 -2.76 -2.37
N ALA A 150 13.85 -1.54 -1.83
CA ALA A 150 14.41 -1.31 -0.50
C ALA A 150 13.48 -1.74 0.66
N SER A 151 12.18 -1.93 0.42
CA SER A 151 11.16 -2.19 1.45
C SER A 151 11.07 -3.64 1.92
#